data_AF-C6XVD7-F1
#
_entry.id   AF-C6XVD7-F1
#
_cell.length_a   1.000
_cell.length_b   1.000
_cell.length_c   1.000
_cell.angle_alpha   90.00
_cell.angle_beta   90.00
_cell.angle_gamma   90.00
#
_symmetry.space_group_name_H-M   'P 1'
#
loop_
_entity.id
_entity.type
_entity.pdbx_description
1 polymer ?
#
loop_
_entity_poly.entity_id
_entity_poly.type
_entity_poly.pdbx_seq_one_letter_code
_entity_poly.pdbx_strand_id
1 'polypeptide(L)'
;MDINITLLEAYCLKNGMSITTSIDIDNKEPYLKIIKGTDAHGSRVEYLQFSTIKEILEINNMINEGGMVLKERDATQESMRLRPVGERDKDKNIEKLIYNTLSKYIIQMLNAATGQIYFPEIIPLENHRSVYFRFD
;
A
#
# COMPACT_ATOMS: atom_id res chain seq x y z
N MET A 1 3.21 10.07 -8.88
CA MET A 1 3.65 8.95 -8.02
C MET A 1 3.14 7.71 -8.71
N ASP A 2 4.02 6.76 -8.97
CA ASP A 2 3.70 5.59 -9.77
C ASP A 2 3.60 4.38 -8.84
N ILE A 3 2.59 3.54 -9.04
CA ILE A 3 2.44 2.28 -8.31
C ILE A 3 2.93 1.15 -9.22
N ASN A 4 4.02 0.52 -8.81
CA ASN A 4 4.52 -0.70 -9.43
C ASN A 4 3.70 -1.89 -8.91
N ILE A 5 2.86 -2.45 -9.78
CA ILE A 5 1.97 -3.57 -9.44
C ILE A 5 2.76 -4.78 -8.94
N THR A 6 3.81 -5.18 -9.64
CA THR A 6 4.64 -6.34 -9.26
C THR A 6 5.23 -6.16 -7.86
N LEU A 7 5.64 -4.94 -7.51
CA LEU A 7 6.17 -4.65 -6.19
C LEU A 7 5.06 -4.69 -5.12
N LEU A 8 3.87 -4.16 -5.42
CA LEU A 8 2.71 -4.23 -4.52
C LEU A 8 2.33 -5.69 -4.19
N GLU A 9 2.24 -6.54 -5.21
CA GLU A 9 1.95 -7.97 -5.05
C GLU A 9 3.04 -8.66 -4.23
N ALA A 10 4.31 -8.36 -4.49
CA ALA A 10 5.42 -8.90 -3.72
C ALA A 10 5.36 -8.48 -2.24
N TYR A 11 4.92 -7.26 -1.92
CA TYR A 11 4.75 -6.80 -0.55
C TYR A 11 3.52 -7.40 0.15
N CYS A 12 2.44 -7.67 -0.59
CA CYS A 12 1.32 -8.44 -0.05
C CYS A 12 1.77 -9.86 0.30
N LEU A 13 2.56 -10.51 -0.57
CA LEU A 13 3.12 -11.83 -0.31
C LEU A 13 4.06 -11.81 0.92
N LYS A 14 4.91 -10.78 1.06
CA LYS A 14 5.74 -10.60 2.26
C LYS A 14 4.93 -10.43 3.54
N ASN A 15 3.73 -9.86 3.45
CA ASN A 15 2.79 -9.74 4.56
C ASN A 15 1.84 -10.95 4.68
N GLY A 16 2.13 -12.05 3.98
CA GLY A 16 1.47 -13.35 4.16
C GLY A 16 0.28 -13.61 3.24
N MET A 17 0.07 -12.80 2.19
CA MET A 17 -1.06 -12.99 1.28
C MET A 17 -0.66 -12.84 -0.19
N SER A 18 -0.87 -13.89 -0.98
CA SER A 18 -0.86 -13.79 -2.43
C SER A 18 -2.10 -13.05 -2.93
N ILE A 19 -1.88 -12.07 -3.79
CA ILE A 19 -2.93 -11.34 -4.50
C ILE A 19 -2.61 -11.32 -5.99
N THR A 20 -3.65 -11.14 -6.80
CA THR A 20 -3.54 -10.80 -8.22
C THR A 20 -4.13 -9.42 -8.43
N THR A 21 -3.42 -8.55 -9.14
CA THR A 21 -3.86 -7.19 -9.45
C THR A 21 -4.04 -6.99 -10.94
N SER A 22 -5.12 -6.33 -11.35
CA SER A 22 -5.31 -5.90 -12.74
C SER A 22 -5.89 -4.49 -12.82
N ILE A 23 -5.73 -3.87 -13.99
CA ILE A 23 -6.32 -2.57 -14.32
C ILE A 23 -7.34 -2.79 -15.43
N ASP A 24 -8.52 -2.22 -15.27
CA ASP A 24 -9.54 -2.17 -16.31
C ASP A 24 -9.25 -1.00 -17.25
N ILE A 25 -8.93 -1.29 -18.50
CA ILE A 25 -8.54 -0.29 -19.51
C ILE A 25 -9.74 0.36 -20.19
N ASP A 26 -10.93 -0.22 -20.05
CA ASP A 26 -12.16 0.30 -20.67
C ASP A 26 -12.91 1.25 -19.71
N ASN A 27 -12.49 1.30 -18.44
CA ASN A 27 -13.09 2.19 -17.46
C ASN A 27 -12.63 3.64 -17.68
N LYS A 28 -13.58 4.58 -17.54
CA LYS A 28 -13.29 6.02 -17.60
C LYS A 28 -12.52 6.52 -16.38
N GLU A 29 -12.67 5.85 -15.25
CA GLU A 29 -11.95 6.13 -14.01
C GLU A 29 -11.03 4.95 -13.68
N PRO A 30 -9.71 5.12 -13.78
CA PRO A 30 -8.81 4.01 -13.58
C PRO A 30 -8.72 3.60 -12.10
N TYR A 31 -8.78 2.29 -11.86
CA TYR A 31 -8.66 1.67 -10.55
C TYR A 31 -7.78 0.42 -10.60
N LEU A 32 -7.28 0.01 -9.43
CA LEU A 32 -6.72 -1.32 -9.21
C LEU A 32 -7.84 -2.28 -8.81
N LYS A 33 -8.03 -3.34 -9.61
CA LYS A 33 -8.80 -4.51 -9.19
C LYS A 33 -7.86 -5.46 -8.48
N ILE A 34 -8.17 -5.78 -7.23
CA ILE A 34 -7.34 -6.61 -6.37
C ILE A 34 -8.11 -7.88 -6.03
N ILE A 35 -7.50 -9.03 -6.27
CA ILE A 35 -8.12 -10.34 -6.09
C ILE A 35 -7.31 -11.11 -5.05
N LYS A 36 -7.99 -11.65 -4.03
CA LYS A 36 -7.38 -12.53 -3.01
C LYS A 36 -7.12 -13.91 -3.60
N GLY A 37 -5.85 -14.24 -3.81
CA GLY A 37 -5.40 -15.47 -4.45
C GLY A 37 -4.48 -15.19 -5.64
N THR A 38 -4.07 -16.24 -6.35
CA THR A 38 -3.19 -16.16 -7.52
C THR A 38 -3.94 -16.36 -8.84
N ASP A 39 -5.25 -16.57 -8.80
CA ASP A 39 -6.08 -16.82 -9.98
C ASP A 39 -7.11 -15.68 -10.20
N ALA A 40 -7.69 -15.66 -11.40
CA ALA A 40 -8.71 -14.68 -11.78
C ALA A 40 -10.08 -14.92 -11.09
N HIS A 41 -10.21 -16.02 -10.36
CA HIS A 41 -11.43 -16.46 -9.66
C HIS A 41 -11.29 -16.41 -8.14
N GLY A 42 -10.31 -15.64 -7.64
CA GLY A 42 -9.97 -15.64 -6.23
C GLY A 42 -11.15 -15.38 -5.31
N SER A 43 -10.99 -15.78 -4.05
CA SER A 43 -12.06 -15.84 -3.04
C SER A 43 -12.75 -14.51 -2.72
N ARG A 44 -12.12 -13.38 -3.09
CA ARG A 44 -12.67 -12.03 -2.89
C ARG A 44 -12.03 -11.06 -3.87
N VAL A 45 -12.81 -10.07 -4.30
CA VAL A 45 -12.37 -8.99 -5.19
C VAL A 45 -12.65 -7.65 -4.52
N GLU A 46 -11.67 -6.75 -4.54
CA GLU A 46 -11.80 -5.37 -4.09
C GLU A 46 -11.31 -4.42 -5.18
N TYR A 47 -11.82 -3.19 -5.15
CA TYR A 47 -11.52 -2.17 -6.14
C TYR A 47 -10.98 -0.94 -5.44
N LEU A 48 -9.86 -0.40 -5.91
CA LEU A 48 -9.19 0.73 -5.30
C LEU A 48 -8.86 1.79 -6.34
N GLN A 49 -9.54 2.93 -6.28
CA GLN A 49 -9.24 4.07 -7.14
C GLN A 49 -7.87 4.66 -6.80
N PHE A 50 -7.18 5.22 -7.80
CA PHE A 50 -5.87 5.84 -7.58
C PHE A 50 -5.93 7.05 -6.63
N SER A 51 -7.04 7.79 -6.61
CA SER A 51 -7.31 8.83 -5.62
C SER A 51 -7.30 8.26 -4.19
N THR A 52 -8.00 7.16 -3.97
CA THR A 52 -8.06 6.47 -2.68
C THR A 52 -6.69 5.96 -2.22
N ILE A 53 -5.84 5.48 -3.15
CA ILE A 53 -4.45 5.09 -2.81
C ILE A 53 -3.68 6.27 -2.20
N LYS A 54 -3.82 7.46 -2.80
CA LYS A 54 -3.18 8.67 -2.32
C LYS A 54 -3.70 9.03 -0.92
N GLU A 55 -5.01 9.02 -0.72
CA GLU A 55 -5.65 9.30 0.58
C GLU A 55 -5.18 8.32 1.66
N ILE A 56 -5.05 7.02 1.35
CA ILE A 56 -4.53 6.00 2.26
C ILE A 56 -3.10 6.35 2.70
N LEU A 57 -2.24 6.76 1.78
CA LEU A 57 -0.87 7.15 2.10
C LEU A 57 -0.81 8.44 2.92
N GLU A 58 -1.68 9.41 2.64
CA GLU A 58 -1.76 10.66 3.38
C GLU A 58 -2.24 10.45 4.82
N ILE A 59 -3.34 9.73 5.03
CA ILE A 59 -3.91 9.49 6.37
C ILE A 59 -2.97 8.64 7.25
N ASN A 60 -2.17 7.77 6.62
CA ASN A 60 -1.14 6.99 7.30
C ASN A 60 0.20 7.74 7.41
N ASN A 61 0.25 9.05 7.15
CA ASN A 61 1.42 9.92 7.33
C ASN A 61 2.66 9.50 6.50
N MET A 62 2.43 8.98 5.28
CA MET A 62 3.50 8.60 4.37
C MET A 62 4.00 9.79 3.54
N ILE A 63 3.08 10.47 2.84
CA ILE A 63 3.42 11.44 1.76
C ILE A 63 2.99 12.89 2.04
N ASN A 64 2.39 13.15 3.20
CA ASN A 64 2.04 14.49 3.66
C ASN A 64 3.27 15.31 4.08
N GLU A 65 3.10 16.62 4.34
CA GLU A 65 4.16 17.47 4.89
C GLU A 65 4.69 16.91 6.22
N GLY A 66 6.00 16.68 6.30
CA GLY A 66 6.63 16.02 7.46
C GLY A 66 6.36 14.51 7.57
N GLY A 67 5.76 13.90 6.54
CA GLY A 67 5.49 12.47 6.43
C GLY A 67 6.76 11.63 6.37
N MET A 68 6.61 10.32 6.59
CA MET A 68 7.75 9.40 6.71
C MET A 68 8.59 9.31 5.42
N VAL A 69 7.98 9.40 4.24
CA VAL A 69 8.71 9.41 2.97
C VAL A 69 9.57 10.66 2.83
N LEU A 70 9.05 11.83 3.18
CA LEU A 70 9.81 13.08 3.14
C LEU A 70 10.96 13.06 4.14
N LYS A 71 10.70 12.61 5.37
CA LYS A 71 11.75 12.46 6.40
C LYS A 71 12.87 11.53 5.94
N GLU A 72 12.54 10.37 5.37
CA GLU A 72 13.54 9.43 4.86
C GLU A 72 14.32 10.04 3.69
N ARG A 73 13.65 10.74 2.78
CA ARG A 73 14.27 11.44 1.66
C ARG A 73 15.24 12.53 2.14
N ASP A 74 14.82 13.37 3.09
CA ASP A 74 15.59 14.51 3.57
C ASP A 74 16.79 14.03 4.41
N ALA A 75 16.61 13.05 5.30
CA ALA A 75 17.70 12.38 6.00
C ALA A 75 18.70 11.72 5.02
N THR A 76 18.19 11.19 3.91
CA THR A 76 19.03 10.62 2.86
C THR A 76 19.84 11.70 2.15
N GLN A 77 19.26 12.85 1.82
CA GLN A 77 19.97 13.98 1.21
C GLN A 77 21.06 14.56 2.12
N GLU A 78 20.81 14.69 3.42
CA GLU A 78 21.82 15.10 4.40
C GLU A 78 22.95 14.07 4.51
N SER A 79 22.63 12.77 4.49
CA SER A 79 23.62 11.69 4.53
C SER A 79 24.48 11.58 3.26
N MET A 80 23.97 11.98 2.09
CA MET A 80 24.72 11.97 0.82
C MET A 80 25.84 13.00 0.79
N ARG A 81 25.77 14.07 1.60
CA ARG A 81 26.87 15.04 1.73
C ARG A 81 28.12 14.46 2.42
N LEU A 82 28.02 13.27 3.02
CA LEU A 82 29.04 12.71 3.91
C LEU A 82 29.51 11.28 3.57
N ARG A 83 29.14 10.66 2.43
CA ARG A 83 29.48 9.24 2.15
C ARG A 83 30.00 8.91 0.74
N PRO A 84 30.84 7.85 0.60
CA PRO A 84 31.35 7.38 -0.69
C PRO A 84 30.25 6.69 -1.54
N VAL A 85 30.48 6.64 -2.85
CA VAL A 85 29.54 6.37 -3.98
C VAL A 85 28.93 4.93 -4.02
N GLY A 86 29.03 4.13 -2.97
CA GLY A 86 28.70 2.69 -2.99
C GLY A 86 27.32 2.25 -2.45
N GLU A 87 26.61 3.06 -1.67
CA GLU A 87 25.38 2.61 -0.97
C GLU A 87 24.09 2.99 -1.74
N ARG A 88 23.77 2.26 -2.82
CA ARG A 88 22.53 2.41 -3.59
C ARG A 88 21.30 1.66 -3.02
N ASP A 89 21.32 1.31 -1.73
CA ASP A 89 20.24 0.53 -1.10
C ASP A 89 19.09 1.37 -0.50
N LYS A 90 19.05 2.68 -0.75
CA LYS A 90 18.16 3.62 -0.03
C LYS A 90 16.81 3.86 -0.68
N ASP A 91 16.68 3.76 -2.00
CA ASP A 91 15.37 3.79 -2.68
C ASP A 91 14.46 2.64 -2.18
N LYS A 92 15.07 1.53 -1.74
CA LYS A 92 14.37 0.41 -1.11
C LYS A 92 13.64 0.80 0.18
N ASN A 93 14.08 1.82 0.92
CA ASN A 93 13.44 2.23 2.17
C ASN A 93 12.16 3.01 1.92
N ILE A 94 12.17 3.95 0.96
CA ILE A 94 10.96 4.71 0.57
C ILE A 94 9.94 3.76 -0.04
N GLU A 95 10.37 2.90 -0.96
CA GLU A 95 9.51 1.85 -1.53
C GLU A 95 8.93 0.97 -0.42
N LYS A 96 9.77 0.53 0.53
CA LYS A 96 9.31 -0.26 1.68
C LYS A 96 8.22 0.46 2.47
N LEU A 97 8.36 1.75 2.75
CA LEU A 97 7.33 2.50 3.47
C LEU A 97 5.99 2.52 2.71
N ILE A 98 6.03 2.85 1.41
CA ILE A 98 4.84 2.97 0.58
C ILE A 98 4.17 1.59 0.40
N TYR A 99 4.89 0.61 -0.14
CA TYR A 99 4.30 -0.69 -0.49
C TYR A 99 3.94 -1.53 0.74
N ASN A 100 4.66 -1.38 1.86
CA ASN A 100 4.26 -2.06 3.09
C ASN A 100 2.97 -1.47 3.67
N THR A 101 2.80 -0.15 3.62
CA THR A 101 1.55 0.49 4.08
C THR A 101 0.37 0.06 3.20
N LEU A 102 0.53 0.14 1.87
CA LEU A 102 -0.51 -0.25 0.93
C LEU A 102 -0.87 -1.74 1.03
N SER A 103 0.13 -2.63 1.11
CA SER A 103 -0.13 -4.06 1.21
C SER A 103 -0.89 -4.44 2.47
N LYS A 104 -0.52 -3.88 3.63
CA LYS A 104 -1.26 -4.09 4.88
C LYS A 104 -2.71 -3.63 4.77
N TYR A 105 -2.93 -2.44 4.20
CA TYR A 105 -4.27 -1.90 3.99
C TYR A 105 -5.11 -2.81 3.08
N ILE A 106 -4.54 -3.25 1.96
CA ILE A 106 -5.20 -4.14 1.00
C ILE A 106 -5.54 -5.49 1.63
N ILE A 107 -4.61 -6.09 2.37
CA ILE A 107 -4.84 -7.36 3.07
C ILE A 107 -5.98 -7.22 4.09
N GLN A 108 -6.06 -6.08 4.78
CA GLN A 108 -7.18 -5.80 5.68
C GLN A 108 -8.51 -5.73 4.91
N MET A 109 -8.56 -5.03 3.78
CA MET A 109 -9.76 -4.98 2.92
C MET A 109 -10.19 -6.38 2.46
N LEU A 110 -9.25 -7.20 1.98
CA LEU A 110 -9.51 -8.56 1.48
C LEU A 110 -9.92 -9.56 2.59
N ASN A 111 -9.67 -9.24 3.86
CA ASN A 111 -10.08 -10.09 5.00
C ASN A 111 -11.17 -9.47 5.86
N ALA A 112 -11.84 -8.40 5.43
CA ALA A 112 -12.83 -7.72 6.25
C ALA A 112 -13.96 -8.61 6.78
N ALA A 113 -14.31 -9.69 6.05
CA ALA A 113 -15.33 -10.66 6.47
C ALA A 113 -14.91 -11.55 7.65
N THR A 114 -13.64 -11.51 8.08
CA THR A 114 -13.14 -12.31 9.20
C THR A 114 -13.44 -11.67 10.57
N GLY A 115 -13.87 -10.41 10.60
CA GLY A 115 -14.06 -9.64 11.84
C GLY A 115 -12.74 -9.31 12.57
N GLN A 116 -11.58 -9.70 12.00
CA GLN A 116 -10.27 -9.50 12.60
C GLN A 116 -9.58 -8.26 12.01
N ILE A 117 -8.93 -7.48 12.88
CA ILE A 117 -7.99 -6.43 12.47
C ILE A 117 -6.57 -7.00 12.50
N TYR A 118 -5.98 -7.17 11.32
CA TYR A 118 -4.64 -7.74 11.14
C TYR A 118 -3.54 -6.72 11.41
N PHE A 119 -3.80 -5.44 11.12
CA PHE A 119 -2.82 -4.35 11.23
C PHE A 119 -3.42 -3.17 12.00
N PRO A 120 -3.45 -3.22 13.34
CA PRO A 120 -4.04 -2.17 14.17
C PRO A 120 -3.39 -0.80 14.02
N GLU A 121 -2.15 -0.75 13.53
CA GLU A 121 -1.40 0.48 13.26
C GLU A 121 -1.86 1.22 12.00
N ILE A 122 -2.60 0.55 11.10
CA ILE A 122 -3.10 1.16 9.87
C ILE A 122 -4.35 1.97 10.19
N ILE A 123 -4.31 3.25 9.82
CA ILE A 123 -5.42 4.17 10.01
C ILE A 123 -6.36 4.05 8.80
N PRO A 124 -7.64 3.68 9.00
CA PRO A 124 -8.60 3.55 7.92
C PRO A 124 -9.13 4.91 7.47
N LEU A 125 -9.40 5.03 6.17
CA LEU A 125 -10.26 6.10 5.66
C LEU A 125 -11.65 6.04 6.31
N GLU A 126 -12.30 7.19 6.46
CA GLU A 126 -13.60 7.27 7.14
C GLU A 126 -14.67 6.38 6.48
N ASN A 127 -14.76 6.44 5.15
CA ASN A 127 -15.64 5.61 4.35
C ASN A 127 -15.27 4.11 4.34
N HIS A 128 -14.01 3.77 4.66
CA HIS A 128 -13.52 2.39 4.71
C HIS A 128 -13.62 1.78 6.11
N ARG A 129 -13.61 2.60 7.17
CA ARG A 129 -13.58 2.15 8.56
C ARG A 129 -14.73 1.20 8.85
N SER A 130 -15.93 1.62 8.49
CA SER A 130 -17.11 0.80 8.71
C SER A 130 -17.12 -0.42 7.79
N VAL A 131 -16.45 -0.49 6.65
CA VAL A 131 -16.58 -1.68 5.77
C VAL A 131 -15.49 -2.70 6.04
N TYR A 132 -14.27 -2.24 6.30
CA TYR A 132 -13.07 -3.08 6.30
C TYR A 132 -12.37 -3.21 7.65
N PHE A 133 -12.71 -2.36 8.62
CA PHE A 133 -12.04 -2.26 9.92
C PHE A 133 -13.06 -2.32 11.07
N ARG A 134 -13.97 -3.30 11.02
CA ARG A 134 -14.95 -3.57 12.09
C ARG A 134 -14.35 -4.52 13.13
N PHE A 135 -14.71 -4.28 14.39
CA PHE A 135 -14.74 -5.32 15.41
C PHE A 135 -16.17 -5.85 15.45
N ASP A 136 -16.35 -7.14 15.18
CA ASP A 136 -17.62 -7.82 15.45
C ASP A 136 -17.73 -8.21 16.93
#